data_AF-A0A5S4V4B8-F1
#
_entry.id   AF-A0A5S4V4B8-F1
#
_cell.length_a   1.000
_cell.length_b   1.000
_cell.length_c   1.000
_cell.angle_alpha   90.00
_cell.angle_beta   90.00
_cell.angle_gamma   90.00
#
_symmetry.space_group_name_H-M   'P 1'
#
loop_
_entity.id
_entity.type
_entity.pdbx_description
1 polymer ?
#
loop_
_entity_poly.entity_id
_entity_poly.type
_entity_poly.pdbx_seq_one_letter_code
_entity_poly.pdbx_strand_id
1 'polypeptide(L)'
;MRRREGRLDAMQAAADALQDLDIDQTRPVDPFDAVARLDLELLFAPLDNLLGAIVPSPTMSAASGVLITTERQASIQRYTAAHEIGHWYLDQDYLAVDIQVDTQDEVVGIPSNERERRAQLFASYFLMPLPLVSRTARRHGLRRGDEATAVQAYAIARDMHVSFEAATRQLYNCGFILDSNVRSLLKSRPISVKSELALGHRPTEARGDVWTVAGEDPPAELEVFEGDDVVVSLPENRTTGYRWLSADKTDPARRPARPAPPSFGGTEGELDTASDRVDRQELVPRPELETSLPLVYDDFQLSSSAGPADAGLPVGGGGNRYLILYAQAPGVWEEHFQYASPFRPDSEPIDDVRLRFAVRPKPAVETRQRWLDEFKRAPDFND
;
A
#
# COMPACT_ATOMS: atom_id res chain seq x y z
N MET A 1 -22.94 31.80 5.37
CA MET A 1 -22.32 32.59 4.29
C MET A 1 -20.80 32.44 4.34
N ARG A 2 -20.11 32.97 5.37
CA ARG A 2 -18.64 32.84 5.53
C ARG A 2 -18.05 31.44 5.39
N ARG A 3 -18.66 30.39 5.99
CA ARG A 3 -18.17 29.00 5.85
C ARG A 3 -18.24 28.46 4.41
N ARG A 4 -19.24 28.90 3.64
CA ARG A 4 -19.42 28.49 2.24
C ARG A 4 -18.41 29.23 1.35
N GLU A 5 -18.19 30.51 1.61
CA GLU A 5 -17.16 31.32 0.94
C GLU A 5 -15.77 30.74 1.17
N GLY A 6 -15.34 30.53 2.43
CA GLY A 6 -14.00 29.97 2.69
C GLY A 6 -13.78 28.56 2.14
N ARG A 7 -14.86 27.78 1.93
CA ARG A 7 -14.74 26.48 1.23
C ARG A 7 -14.54 26.65 -0.28
N LEU A 8 -15.23 27.60 -0.90
CA LEU A 8 -15.05 27.89 -2.32
C LEU A 8 -13.66 28.46 -2.58
N ASP A 9 -13.17 29.34 -1.71
CA ASP A 9 -11.83 29.92 -1.81
C ASP A 9 -10.75 28.82 -1.74
N ALA A 10 -10.83 27.93 -0.75
CA ALA A 10 -9.88 26.82 -0.62
C ALA A 10 -9.94 25.84 -1.81
N MET A 11 -11.14 25.58 -2.34
CA MET A 11 -11.31 24.74 -3.52
C MET A 11 -10.73 25.39 -4.78
N GLN A 12 -10.92 26.69 -4.94
CA GLN A 12 -10.36 27.46 -6.06
C GLN A 12 -8.84 27.49 -5.99
N ALA A 13 -8.27 27.83 -4.84
CA ALA A 13 -6.83 27.85 -4.65
C ALA A 13 -6.18 26.48 -4.90
N ALA A 14 -6.82 25.39 -4.48
CA ALA A 14 -6.33 24.04 -4.78
C ALA A 14 -6.38 23.72 -6.29
N ALA A 15 -7.41 24.18 -7.00
CA ALA A 15 -7.50 24.02 -8.45
C ALA A 15 -6.43 24.85 -9.18
N ASP A 16 -6.20 26.08 -8.73
CA ASP A 16 -5.16 26.97 -9.25
C ASP A 16 -3.78 26.34 -9.04
N ALA A 17 -3.48 25.85 -7.82
CA ALA A 17 -2.21 25.18 -7.53
C ALA A 17 -1.97 23.93 -8.38
N LEU A 18 -3.01 23.11 -8.61
CA LEU A 18 -2.90 21.94 -9.50
C LEU A 18 -2.63 22.34 -10.96
N GLN A 19 -3.18 23.46 -11.41
CA GLN A 19 -3.00 23.98 -12.76
C GLN A 19 -1.63 24.64 -12.92
N ASP A 20 -1.22 25.50 -12.00
CA ASP A 20 0.03 26.24 -12.03
C ASP A 20 1.24 25.29 -11.99
N LEU A 21 1.11 24.18 -11.27
CA LEU A 21 2.13 23.14 -11.16
C LEU A 21 2.05 22.06 -12.26
N ASP A 22 1.10 22.15 -13.18
CA ASP A 22 0.83 21.17 -14.25
C ASP A 22 0.75 19.73 -13.71
N ILE A 23 -0.10 19.52 -12.69
CA ILE A 23 -0.26 18.21 -12.02
C ILE A 23 -1.35 17.38 -12.72
N ASP A 24 -1.03 16.13 -13.07
CA ASP A 24 -2.01 15.14 -13.57
C ASP A 24 -3.01 14.78 -12.47
N GLN A 25 -4.20 15.38 -12.56
CA GLN A 25 -5.29 15.20 -11.58
C GLN A 25 -5.97 13.82 -11.65
N THR A 26 -5.52 12.91 -12.52
CA THR A 26 -6.07 11.55 -12.65
C THR A 26 -5.24 10.48 -11.92
N ARG A 27 -4.14 10.89 -11.30
CA ARG A 27 -3.21 10.05 -10.54
C ARG A 27 -3.01 10.62 -9.12
N PRO A 28 -2.53 9.82 -8.16
CA PRO A 28 -2.16 10.33 -6.84
C PRO A 28 -1.16 11.49 -6.95
N VAL A 29 -1.50 12.62 -6.33
CA VAL A 29 -0.65 13.82 -6.35
C VAL A 29 0.56 13.63 -5.45
N ASP A 30 1.77 13.93 -5.90
CA ASP A 30 2.97 13.95 -5.04
C ASP A 30 3.16 15.36 -4.44
N PRO A 31 2.77 15.58 -3.17
CA PRO A 31 2.89 16.90 -2.57
C PRO A 31 4.35 17.29 -2.31
N PHE A 32 5.27 16.34 -2.21
CA PHE A 32 6.69 16.64 -1.98
C PHE A 32 7.34 17.19 -3.25
N ASP A 33 6.99 16.61 -4.40
CA ASP A 33 7.35 17.15 -5.71
C ASP A 33 6.72 18.54 -5.93
N ALA A 34 5.48 18.74 -5.48
CA ALA A 34 4.82 20.04 -5.53
C ALA A 34 5.56 21.11 -4.69
N VAL A 35 6.03 20.77 -3.48
CA VAL A 35 6.87 21.67 -2.68
C VAL A 35 8.14 22.06 -3.45
N ALA A 36 8.82 21.09 -4.07
CA ALA A 36 10.02 21.35 -4.86
C ALA A 36 9.75 22.26 -6.08
N ARG A 37 8.64 22.03 -6.81
CA ARG A 37 8.23 22.89 -7.95
C ARG A 37 7.84 24.31 -7.55
N LEU A 38 7.56 24.55 -6.27
CA LEU A 38 7.30 25.88 -5.70
C LEU A 38 8.58 26.59 -5.23
N ASP A 39 9.76 26.02 -5.51
CA ASP A 39 11.06 26.50 -5.03
C ASP A 39 11.13 26.61 -3.49
N LEU A 40 10.41 25.73 -2.80
CA LEU A 40 10.44 25.62 -1.34
C LEU A 40 11.39 24.50 -0.90
N GLU A 41 12.19 24.75 0.14
CA GLU A 41 13.07 23.72 0.68
C GLU A 41 12.29 22.71 1.53
N LEU A 42 12.33 21.42 1.17
CA LEU A 42 11.66 20.37 1.92
C LEU A 42 12.61 19.62 2.86
N LEU A 43 12.33 19.64 4.17
CA LEU A 43 13.10 18.88 5.17
C LEU A 43 12.21 17.93 5.97
N PHE A 44 12.67 16.68 6.10
CA PHE A 44 12.09 15.70 7.02
C PHE A 44 12.93 15.62 8.29
N ALA A 45 12.30 15.81 9.45
CA ALA A 45 12.94 15.73 10.75
C ALA A 45 12.02 15.07 11.79
N PRO A 46 12.54 14.42 12.85
CA PRO A 46 11.71 14.01 13.96
C PRO A 46 11.22 15.26 14.71
N LEU A 47 9.91 15.50 14.73
CA LEU A 47 9.30 16.62 15.44
C LEU A 47 8.42 16.10 16.58
N ASP A 48 8.59 16.67 17.77
CA ASP A 48 7.78 16.32 18.94
C ASP A 48 6.50 17.15 18.99
N ASN A 49 5.34 16.49 19.02
CA ASN A 49 3.99 17.08 19.02
C ASN A 49 3.64 18.02 17.84
N LEU A 50 4.52 18.16 16.85
CA LEU A 50 4.29 18.90 15.61
C LEU A 50 4.28 17.95 14.41
N LEU A 51 3.46 18.26 13.42
CA LEU A 51 3.41 17.52 12.17
C LEU A 51 4.19 18.22 11.07
N GLY A 52 4.07 19.54 10.98
CA GLY A 52 4.72 20.34 9.97
C GLY A 52 4.96 21.77 10.43
N ALA A 53 5.72 22.50 9.63
CA ALA A 53 5.90 23.92 9.78
C ALA A 53 6.33 24.54 8.45
N ILE A 54 5.86 25.76 8.19
CA ILE A 54 6.48 26.64 7.18
C ILE A 54 7.40 27.60 7.89
N VAL A 55 8.67 27.56 7.48
CA VAL A 55 9.72 28.48 7.92
C VAL A 55 9.88 29.53 6.83
N PRO A 56 9.37 30.76 7.02
CA PRO A 56 9.63 31.83 6.09
C PRO A 56 11.11 32.15 6.05
N SER A 57 11.59 32.47 4.86
CA SER A 57 12.99 32.85 4.69
C SER A 57 13.32 34.15 5.45
N PRO A 58 14.39 34.18 6.26
CA PRO A 58 14.79 35.37 7.02
C PRO A 58 15.39 36.47 6.12
N THR A 59 15.60 36.23 4.83
CA THR A 59 16.19 37.20 3.89
C THR A 59 15.63 36.98 2.48
N MET A 60 15.46 38.04 1.69
CA MET A 60 14.93 38.00 0.31
C MET A 60 15.68 37.05 -0.67
N SER A 61 16.79 36.43 -0.27
CA SER A 61 17.64 35.58 -1.09
C SER A 61 17.65 34.09 -0.68
N ALA A 62 16.98 33.70 0.41
CA ALA A 62 16.84 32.29 0.78
C ALA A 62 15.41 31.80 0.49
N ALA A 63 15.25 30.52 0.13
CA ALA A 63 13.96 29.91 -0.08
C ALA A 63 13.25 29.71 1.27
N SER A 64 11.92 29.85 1.29
CA SER A 64 11.12 29.43 2.44
C SER A 64 11.14 27.91 2.54
N GLY A 65 11.15 27.38 3.76
CA GLY A 65 11.25 25.95 4.02
C GLY A 65 9.93 25.34 4.49
N VAL A 66 9.72 24.07 4.14
CA VAL A 66 8.65 23.20 4.64
C VAL A 66 9.30 22.08 5.46
N LEU A 67 8.95 22.01 6.74
CA LEU A 67 9.37 20.95 7.66
C LEU A 67 8.25 19.92 7.80
N ILE A 68 8.58 18.64 7.77
CA ILE A 68 7.62 17.55 7.95
C ILE A 68 8.16 16.51 8.93
N THR A 69 7.32 16.06 9.85
CA THR A 69 7.70 15.07 10.86
C THR A 69 7.98 13.68 10.26
N THR A 70 9.05 13.02 10.70
CA THR A 70 9.32 11.60 10.41
C THR A 70 8.54 10.63 11.30
N GLU A 71 7.90 11.13 12.36
CA GLU A 71 7.26 10.32 13.42
C GLU A 71 5.84 9.85 13.08
N ARG A 72 5.41 10.08 11.83
CA ARG A 72 4.07 9.73 11.32
C ARG A 72 4.14 8.97 10.01
N GLN A 73 3.06 8.25 9.72
CA GLN A 73 2.94 7.46 8.49
C GLN A 73 2.91 8.35 7.24
N ALA A 74 3.29 7.78 6.10
CA ALA A 74 3.38 8.44 4.80
C ALA A 74 2.14 9.27 4.43
N SER A 75 0.94 8.73 4.64
CA SER A 75 -0.31 9.44 4.31
C SER A 75 -0.55 10.68 5.18
N ILE A 76 -0.07 10.69 6.43
CA ILE A 76 -0.12 11.89 7.28
C ILE A 76 0.91 12.91 6.81
N GLN A 77 2.15 12.49 6.53
CA GLN A 77 3.20 13.37 6.00
C GLN A 77 2.78 14.05 4.70
N ARG A 78 2.14 13.30 3.79
CA ARG A 78 1.59 13.82 2.52
C ARG A 78 0.50 14.85 2.76
N TYR A 79 -0.40 14.57 3.71
CA TYR A 79 -1.46 15.50 4.08
C TYR A 79 -0.90 16.78 4.71
N THR A 80 0.08 16.67 5.60
CA THR A 80 0.81 17.80 6.16
C THR A 80 1.46 18.63 5.06
N ALA A 81 2.22 18.02 4.14
CA ALA A 81 2.83 18.75 3.01
C ALA A 81 1.79 19.56 2.22
N ALA A 82 0.64 18.95 1.91
CA ALA A 82 -0.43 19.63 1.19
C ALA A 82 -1.12 20.73 2.02
N HIS A 83 -1.18 20.57 3.35
CA HIS A 83 -1.67 21.60 4.28
C HIS A 83 -0.74 22.82 4.27
N GLU A 84 0.58 22.61 4.31
CA GLU A 84 1.57 23.67 4.20
C GLU A 84 1.48 24.38 2.83
N ILE A 85 1.38 23.63 1.72
CA ILE A 85 1.13 24.24 0.40
C ILE A 85 -0.14 25.10 0.43
N GLY A 86 -1.18 24.66 1.16
CA GLY A 86 -2.40 25.44 1.37
C GLY A 86 -2.12 26.81 2.02
N HIS A 87 -1.32 26.85 3.08
CA HIS A 87 -0.89 28.11 3.69
C HIS A 87 -0.08 28.98 2.71
N TRP A 88 0.80 28.37 1.92
CA TRP A 88 1.58 29.08 0.89
C TRP A 88 0.69 29.79 -0.14
N TYR A 89 -0.41 29.17 -0.55
CA TYR A 89 -1.36 29.76 -1.52
C TYR A 89 -2.36 30.73 -0.88
N LEU A 90 -2.79 30.48 0.36
CA LEU A 90 -3.93 31.17 0.97
C LEU A 90 -3.54 32.28 1.95
N ASP A 91 -2.33 32.22 2.52
CA ASP A 91 -1.96 33.03 3.69
C ASP A 91 -0.59 33.73 3.52
N GLN A 92 -0.20 34.11 2.30
CA GLN A 92 1.08 34.78 2.02
C GLN A 92 1.34 36.01 2.89
N ASP A 93 0.30 36.81 3.15
CA ASP A 93 0.40 38.00 4.01
C ASP A 93 0.78 37.66 5.47
N TYR A 94 0.41 36.47 5.96
CA TYR A 94 0.73 36.01 7.31
C TYR A 94 2.10 35.33 7.39
N LEU A 95 2.51 34.62 6.34
CA LEU A 95 3.83 34.00 6.25
C LEU A 95 4.97 35.02 6.26
N ALA A 96 4.70 36.29 5.89
CA ALA A 96 5.67 37.37 5.97
C ALA A 96 6.02 37.81 7.41
N VAL A 97 5.28 37.33 8.43
CA VAL A 97 5.34 37.88 9.79
C VAL A 97 5.93 36.92 10.82
N ASP A 98 5.69 35.61 10.71
CA ASP A 98 6.17 34.62 11.70
C ASP A 98 6.24 33.18 11.14
N ILE A 99 7.00 32.32 11.82
CA ILE A 99 7.04 30.86 11.56
C ILE A 99 5.67 30.27 11.92
N GLN A 100 5.12 29.47 11.01
CA GLN A 100 3.88 28.74 11.25
C GLN A 100 4.22 27.31 11.65
N VAL A 101 3.67 26.84 12.77
CA VAL A 101 3.86 25.48 13.28
C VAL A 101 2.52 24.81 13.45
N ASP A 102 2.42 23.56 12.99
CA ASP A 102 1.15 22.86 12.93
C ASP A 102 1.16 21.57 13.74
N THR A 103 0.19 21.45 14.63
CA THR A 103 -0.05 20.26 15.44
C THR A 103 -0.90 19.24 14.69
N GLN A 104 -1.03 18.03 15.24
CA GLN A 104 -1.84 16.99 14.61
C GLN A 104 -3.33 17.34 14.51
N ASP A 105 -3.87 18.05 15.49
CA ASP A 105 -5.28 18.44 15.50
C ASP A 105 -5.58 19.54 14.46
N GLU A 106 -4.61 20.39 14.13
CA GLU A 106 -4.75 21.44 13.12
C GLU A 106 -4.72 20.87 11.70
N VAL A 107 -3.82 19.93 11.44
CA VAL A 107 -3.67 19.31 10.12
C VAL A 107 -4.75 18.25 9.86
N VAL A 108 -4.91 17.29 10.77
CA VAL A 108 -5.76 16.09 10.53
C VAL A 108 -7.05 16.12 11.37
N GLY A 109 -7.09 16.92 12.43
CA GLY A 109 -8.19 17.00 13.39
C GLY A 109 -9.23 18.07 13.08
N ILE A 110 -9.76 18.68 14.15
CA ILE A 110 -10.75 19.76 14.07
C ILE A 110 -9.98 21.09 13.97
N PRO A 111 -10.12 21.84 12.87
CA PRO A 111 -9.40 23.09 12.71
C PRO A 111 -9.71 24.09 13.82
N SER A 112 -8.66 24.68 14.39
CA SER A 112 -8.75 25.63 15.51
C SER A 112 -9.39 26.97 15.09
N ASN A 113 -9.24 27.36 13.82
CA ASN A 113 -9.77 28.60 13.28
C ASN A 113 -10.13 28.47 11.77
N GLU A 114 -10.66 29.54 11.18
CA GLU A 114 -11.07 29.55 9.76
C GLU A 114 -9.87 29.42 8.80
N ARG A 115 -8.69 29.93 9.16
CA ARG A 115 -7.47 29.79 8.36
C ARG A 115 -7.07 28.33 8.24
N GLU A 116 -6.91 27.63 9.37
CA GLU A 116 -6.59 26.20 9.39
C GLU A 116 -7.64 25.36 8.66
N ARG A 117 -8.92 25.76 8.78
CA ARG A 117 -10.00 25.09 8.06
C ARG A 117 -9.86 25.22 6.55
N ARG A 118 -9.43 26.39 6.06
CA ARG A 118 -9.19 26.60 4.62
C ARG A 118 -7.98 25.80 4.14
N ALA A 119 -6.87 25.78 4.90
CA ALA A 119 -5.69 24.98 4.58
C ALA A 119 -6.00 23.47 4.55
N GLN A 120 -6.75 22.96 5.53
CA GLN A 120 -7.20 21.56 5.55
C GLN A 120 -8.12 21.22 4.36
N LEU A 121 -9.02 22.14 3.99
CA LEU A 121 -9.85 21.98 2.79
C LEU A 121 -9.03 22.02 1.51
N PHE A 122 -8.06 22.93 1.42
CA PHE A 122 -7.11 22.99 0.32
C PHE A 122 -6.40 21.65 0.17
N ALA A 123 -5.79 21.14 1.24
CA ALA A 123 -5.07 19.87 1.24
C ALA A 123 -5.94 18.71 0.73
N SER A 124 -7.22 18.70 1.13
CA SER A 124 -8.18 17.70 0.68
C SER A 124 -8.46 17.79 -0.83
N TYR A 125 -8.68 18.98 -1.39
CA TYR A 125 -8.91 19.14 -2.83
C TYR A 125 -7.65 18.99 -3.67
N PHE A 126 -6.50 19.39 -3.12
CA PHE A 126 -5.20 19.29 -3.77
C PHE A 126 -4.75 17.83 -3.91
N LEU A 127 -4.79 17.04 -2.82
CA LEU A 127 -4.39 15.63 -2.85
C LEU A 127 -5.40 14.72 -3.52
N MET A 128 -6.68 15.10 -3.46
CA MET A 128 -7.80 14.29 -3.95
C MET A 128 -8.69 15.13 -4.87
N PRO A 129 -8.19 15.53 -6.05
CA PRO A 129 -8.96 16.29 -7.01
C PRO A 129 -10.11 15.42 -7.56
N LEU A 130 -11.17 16.07 -8.03
CA LEU A 130 -12.40 15.39 -8.44
C LEU A 130 -12.18 14.32 -9.53
N PRO A 131 -11.29 14.49 -10.54
CA PRO A 131 -11.00 13.45 -11.52
C PRO A 131 -10.42 12.18 -10.88
N LEU A 132 -9.45 12.32 -9.97
CA LEU A 132 -8.88 11.21 -9.21
C LEU A 132 -9.95 10.50 -8.37
N VAL A 133 -10.69 11.25 -7.54
CA VAL A 133 -11.76 10.71 -6.69
C VAL A 133 -12.80 9.95 -7.53
N SER A 134 -13.20 10.52 -8.67
CA SER A 134 -14.20 9.89 -9.54
C SER A 134 -13.69 8.62 -10.18
N ARG A 135 -12.42 8.58 -10.59
CA ARG A 135 -11.79 7.39 -11.19
C ARG A 135 -11.62 6.28 -10.17
N THR A 136 -11.09 6.58 -8.99
CA THR A 136 -10.86 5.58 -7.92
C THR A 136 -12.16 5.08 -7.34
N ALA A 137 -13.15 5.94 -7.09
CA ALA A 137 -14.48 5.52 -6.65
C ALA A 137 -15.12 4.53 -7.64
N ARG A 138 -15.08 4.84 -8.94
CA ARG A 138 -15.60 3.95 -9.99
C ARG A 138 -14.87 2.61 -10.04
N ARG A 139 -13.54 2.60 -9.89
CA ARG A 139 -12.74 1.37 -9.84
C ARG A 139 -13.20 0.43 -8.72
N HIS A 140 -13.62 1.01 -7.58
CA HIS A 140 -14.12 0.26 -6.42
C HIS A 140 -15.66 0.17 -6.37
N GLY A 141 -16.33 0.40 -7.51
CA GLY A 141 -17.77 0.22 -7.65
C GLY A 141 -18.63 1.26 -6.90
N LEU A 142 -18.04 2.36 -6.44
CA LEU A 142 -18.74 3.41 -5.70
C LEU A 142 -19.26 4.50 -6.65
N ARG A 143 -20.57 4.79 -6.59
CA ARG A 143 -21.21 5.89 -7.34
C ARG A 143 -21.63 6.99 -6.37
N ARG A 144 -22.06 8.12 -6.95
CA ARG A 144 -22.49 9.28 -6.16
C ARG A 144 -23.81 9.00 -5.45
N GLY A 145 -23.85 9.27 -4.16
CA GLY A 145 -25.01 9.04 -3.29
C GLY A 145 -25.12 7.61 -2.77
N ASP A 146 -24.18 6.72 -3.12
CA ASP A 146 -24.14 5.36 -2.55
C ASP A 146 -23.68 5.41 -1.07
N GLU A 147 -23.92 4.32 -0.33
CA GLU A 147 -23.30 4.09 0.97
C GLU A 147 -22.04 3.24 0.78
N ALA A 148 -20.87 3.86 0.98
CA ALA A 148 -19.60 3.16 0.89
C ALA A 148 -19.40 2.22 2.09
N THR A 149 -18.88 1.02 1.83
CA THR A 149 -18.36 0.13 2.88
C THR A 149 -17.00 0.62 3.38
N ALA A 150 -16.59 0.15 4.56
CA ALA A 150 -15.26 0.46 5.10
C ALA A 150 -14.13 -0.07 4.19
N VAL A 151 -14.32 -1.24 3.57
CA VAL A 151 -13.40 -1.82 2.59
C VAL A 151 -13.27 -0.93 1.35
N GLN A 152 -14.38 -0.44 0.79
CA GLN A 152 -14.35 0.46 -0.37
C GLN A 152 -13.66 1.79 -0.03
N ALA A 153 -14.04 2.43 1.09
CA ALA A 153 -13.45 3.70 1.51
C ALA A 153 -11.94 3.55 1.78
N TYR A 154 -11.51 2.42 2.35
CA TYR A 154 -10.10 2.11 2.56
C TYR A 154 -9.35 1.90 1.25
N ALA A 155 -9.87 1.09 0.33
CA ALA A 155 -9.22 0.87 -0.95
C ALA A 155 -9.10 2.15 -1.78
N ILE A 156 -10.12 3.02 -1.74
CA ILE A 156 -10.09 4.35 -2.35
C ILE A 156 -9.02 5.23 -1.69
N ALA A 157 -8.92 5.23 -0.35
CA ALA A 157 -7.89 6.00 0.38
C ALA A 157 -6.48 5.55 0.02
N ARG A 158 -6.25 4.23 0.03
CA ARG A 158 -4.99 3.59 -0.35
C ARG A 158 -4.63 3.97 -1.78
N ASP A 159 -5.52 3.80 -2.75
CA ASP A 159 -5.25 4.11 -4.16
C ASP A 159 -4.97 5.60 -4.43
N MET A 160 -5.33 6.51 -3.51
CA MET A 160 -5.01 7.95 -3.59
C MET A 160 -3.82 8.35 -2.71
N HIS A 161 -3.20 7.39 -2.00
CA HIS A 161 -2.09 7.59 -1.06
C HIS A 161 -2.43 8.61 0.06
N VAL A 162 -3.65 8.53 0.62
CA VAL A 162 -4.13 9.39 1.71
C VAL A 162 -4.68 8.56 2.87
N SER A 163 -4.92 9.20 4.02
CA SER A 163 -5.49 8.50 5.17
C SER A 163 -6.96 8.13 4.93
N PHE A 164 -7.40 7.06 5.60
CA PHE A 164 -8.80 6.63 5.58
C PHE A 164 -9.78 7.75 5.95
N GLU A 165 -9.42 8.55 6.96
CA GLU A 165 -10.22 9.70 7.39
C GLU A 165 -10.28 10.80 6.33
N ALA A 166 -9.13 11.18 5.75
CA ALA A 166 -9.07 12.21 4.71
C ALA A 166 -9.91 11.82 3.49
N ALA A 167 -9.77 10.58 3.01
CA ALA A 167 -10.57 10.06 1.89
C ALA A 167 -12.07 10.05 2.21
N THR A 168 -12.46 9.60 3.41
CA THR A 168 -13.87 9.55 3.83
C THR A 168 -14.49 10.95 3.83
N ARG A 169 -13.78 11.95 4.41
CA ARG A 169 -14.22 13.34 4.41
C ARG A 169 -14.30 13.91 3.00
N GLN A 170 -13.35 13.57 2.14
CA GLN A 170 -13.34 14.06 0.76
C GLN A 170 -14.43 13.43 -0.10
N LEU A 171 -14.72 12.14 0.05
CA LEU A 171 -15.85 11.49 -0.61
C LEU A 171 -17.16 12.22 -0.28
N TYR A 172 -17.34 12.65 0.97
CA TYR A 172 -18.47 13.50 1.35
C TYR A 172 -18.40 14.89 0.71
N ASN A 173 -17.24 15.55 0.76
CA ASN A 173 -17.06 16.86 0.14
C ASN A 173 -17.41 16.85 -1.35
N CYS A 174 -17.02 15.79 -2.06
CA CYS A 174 -17.31 15.60 -3.47
C CYS A 174 -18.72 15.07 -3.72
N GLY A 175 -19.53 14.75 -2.70
CA GLY A 175 -20.90 14.25 -2.85
C GLY A 175 -21.00 12.79 -3.31
N PHE A 176 -19.99 11.97 -3.03
CA PHE A 176 -20.03 10.53 -3.27
C PHE A 176 -20.81 9.79 -2.20
N ILE A 177 -20.69 10.22 -0.94
CA ILE A 177 -21.35 9.60 0.21
C ILE A 177 -22.11 10.64 1.04
N LEU A 178 -23.07 10.16 1.83
CA LEU A 178 -23.87 10.99 2.73
C LEU A 178 -23.18 11.19 4.09
N ASP A 179 -23.57 12.23 4.82
CA ASP A 179 -23.04 12.55 6.16
C ASP A 179 -23.25 11.39 7.16
N SER A 180 -24.36 10.65 7.05
CA SER A 180 -24.61 9.45 7.86
C SER A 180 -23.56 8.37 7.63
N ASN A 181 -23.15 8.16 6.37
CA ASN A 181 -22.14 7.18 6.00
C ASN A 181 -20.75 7.62 6.47
N VAL A 182 -20.40 8.92 6.40
CA VAL A 182 -19.17 9.47 7.02
C VAL A 182 -19.10 9.14 8.51
N ARG A 183 -20.15 9.46 9.27
CA ARG A 183 -20.18 9.20 10.72
C ARG A 183 -20.07 7.72 11.06
N SER A 184 -20.55 6.84 10.18
CA SER A 184 -20.41 5.39 10.34
C SER A 184 -18.98 4.95 10.06
N LEU A 185 -18.42 5.37 8.93
CA LEU A 185 -17.07 5.02 8.49
C LEU A 185 -15.99 5.49 9.47
N LEU A 186 -16.10 6.72 9.99
CA LEU A 186 -15.11 7.25 10.95
C LEU A 186 -15.11 6.53 12.32
N LYS A 187 -16.08 5.65 12.59
CA LYS A 187 -16.04 4.74 13.76
C LYS A 187 -15.24 3.47 13.49
N SER A 188 -15.06 3.12 12.22
CA SER A 188 -14.27 1.95 11.82
C SER A 188 -12.79 2.22 12.04
N ARG A 189 -12.09 1.25 12.64
CA ARG A 189 -10.63 1.34 12.80
C ARG A 189 -9.97 0.78 11.53
N PRO A 190 -9.04 1.51 10.89
CA PRO A 190 -8.38 1.03 9.68
C PRO A 190 -7.74 -0.35 9.84
N ILE A 191 -7.16 -0.64 11.02
CA ILE A 191 -6.57 -1.95 11.31
C ILE A 191 -7.57 -3.11 11.21
N SER A 192 -8.85 -2.88 11.53
CA SER A 192 -9.90 -3.90 11.41
C SER A 192 -10.19 -4.20 9.93
N VAL A 193 -10.21 -3.16 9.08
CA VAL A 193 -10.41 -3.31 7.63
C VAL A 193 -9.19 -4.01 7.00
N LYS A 194 -7.98 -3.63 7.40
CA LYS A 194 -6.73 -4.27 6.96
C LYS A 194 -6.74 -5.76 7.31
N SER A 195 -7.14 -6.11 8.54
CA SER A 195 -7.25 -7.51 8.94
C SER A 195 -8.34 -8.27 8.21
N GLU A 196 -9.48 -7.65 7.91
CA GLU A 196 -10.52 -8.26 7.08
C GLU A 196 -9.98 -8.61 5.68
N LEU A 197 -9.26 -7.66 5.05
CA LEU A 197 -8.62 -7.87 3.74
C LEU A 197 -7.52 -8.93 3.79
N ALA A 198 -6.82 -9.05 4.91
CA ALA A 198 -5.81 -10.06 5.17
C ALA A 198 -6.38 -11.35 5.82
N LEU A 199 -7.66 -11.66 5.60
CA LEU A 199 -8.30 -12.92 6.04
C LEU A 199 -8.23 -13.18 7.56
N GLY A 200 -8.30 -12.11 8.34
CA GLY A 200 -8.19 -12.13 9.80
C GLY A 200 -6.76 -11.99 10.33
N HIS A 201 -5.75 -12.02 9.46
CA HIS A 201 -4.36 -11.78 9.86
C HIS A 201 -4.13 -10.30 10.16
N ARG A 202 -3.26 -10.02 11.13
CA ARG A 202 -2.77 -8.66 11.32
C ARG A 202 -1.74 -8.37 10.23
N PRO A 203 -1.75 -7.15 9.66
CA PRO A 203 -0.70 -6.73 8.75
C PRO A 203 0.68 -6.89 9.38
N THR A 204 1.67 -7.24 8.55
CA THR A 204 3.06 -7.42 8.97
C THR A 204 3.60 -6.15 9.61
N GLU A 205 3.33 -5.00 8.98
CA GLU A 205 3.61 -3.67 9.51
C GLU A 205 2.29 -2.94 9.78
N ALA A 206 2.08 -2.44 10.99
CA ALA A 206 0.81 -1.82 11.39
C ALA A 206 0.47 -0.57 10.56
N ARG A 207 1.51 0.13 10.06
CA ARG A 207 1.38 1.32 9.22
C ARG A 207 1.36 1.02 7.73
N GLY A 208 1.76 -0.19 7.32
CA GLY A 208 1.73 -0.63 5.92
C GLY A 208 0.31 -0.87 5.44
N ASP A 209 0.05 -0.58 4.17
CA ASP A 209 -1.24 -0.83 3.55
C ASP A 209 -1.37 -2.28 3.08
N VAL A 210 -2.60 -2.64 2.70
CA VAL A 210 -2.98 -4.02 2.32
C VAL A 210 -3.56 -3.96 0.93
N TRP A 211 -2.94 -4.69 0.03
CA TRP A 211 -3.33 -4.84 -1.37
C TRP A 211 -3.99 -6.19 -1.58
N THR A 212 -4.98 -6.26 -2.46
CA THR A 212 -5.64 -7.51 -2.84
C THR A 212 -5.51 -7.70 -4.34
N VAL A 213 -5.05 -8.87 -4.76
CA VAL A 213 -4.86 -9.24 -6.16
C VAL A 213 -5.52 -10.60 -6.39
N ALA A 214 -6.39 -10.68 -7.39
CA ALA A 214 -6.94 -11.93 -7.85
C ALA A 214 -6.07 -12.49 -8.99
N GLY A 215 -5.80 -13.80 -8.98
CA GLY A 215 -4.99 -14.46 -10.00
C GLY A 215 -5.62 -14.54 -11.39
N GLU A 216 -6.94 -14.38 -11.51
CA GLU A 216 -7.66 -14.48 -12.80
C GLU A 216 -7.42 -13.27 -13.72
N ASP A 217 -7.17 -12.09 -13.15
CA ASP A 217 -6.92 -10.84 -13.88
C ASP A 217 -5.93 -9.97 -13.11
N PRO A 218 -4.65 -10.37 -13.03
CA PRO A 218 -3.66 -9.62 -12.29
C PRO A 218 -3.30 -8.33 -13.05
N PRO A 219 -3.03 -7.23 -12.33
CA PRO A 219 -2.50 -6.03 -12.97
C PRO A 219 -1.14 -6.33 -13.59
N ALA A 220 -0.84 -5.68 -14.72
CA ALA A 220 0.45 -5.83 -15.41
C ALA A 220 1.65 -5.47 -14.51
N GLU A 221 1.48 -4.49 -13.63
CA GLU A 221 2.41 -4.13 -12.57
C GLU A 221 1.61 -3.52 -11.41
N LEU A 222 1.90 -3.93 -10.18
CA LEU A 222 1.32 -3.37 -8.97
C LEU A 222 2.35 -2.51 -8.24
N GLU A 223 2.09 -1.21 -8.16
CA GLU A 223 2.88 -0.30 -7.32
C GLU A 223 2.42 -0.45 -5.86
N VAL A 224 3.38 -0.71 -4.96
CA VAL A 224 3.16 -0.81 -3.51
C VAL A 224 4.30 -0.10 -2.78
N PHE A 225 4.14 0.18 -1.49
CA PHE A 225 5.21 0.78 -0.69
C PHE A 225 5.90 -0.25 0.20
N GLU A 226 7.16 0.04 0.54
CA GLU A 226 7.90 -0.70 1.56
C GLU A 226 7.12 -0.74 2.88
N GLY A 227 6.83 -1.95 3.34
CA GLY A 227 6.02 -2.24 4.52
C GLY A 227 4.59 -2.69 4.21
N ASP A 228 4.14 -2.61 2.96
CA ASP A 228 2.80 -3.06 2.57
C ASP A 228 2.71 -4.59 2.49
N ASP A 229 1.51 -5.12 2.71
CA ASP A 229 1.18 -6.52 2.46
C ASP A 229 0.36 -6.65 1.16
N VAL A 230 0.63 -7.69 0.39
CA VAL A 230 -0.13 -8.07 -0.81
C VAL A 230 -0.78 -9.43 -0.60
N VAL A 231 -2.11 -9.43 -0.56
CA VAL A 231 -2.94 -10.63 -0.46
C VAL A 231 -3.29 -11.10 -1.87
N VAL A 232 -2.71 -12.21 -2.29
CA VAL A 232 -2.95 -12.86 -3.58
C VAL A 232 -3.99 -13.96 -3.40
N SER A 233 -5.06 -13.94 -4.18
CA SER A 233 -6.12 -14.96 -4.20
C SER A 233 -6.06 -15.75 -5.50
N LEU A 234 -5.75 -17.04 -5.42
CA LEU A 234 -5.64 -17.94 -6.56
C LEU A 234 -6.73 -19.02 -6.48
N PRO A 235 -7.67 -19.08 -7.42
CA PRO A 235 -8.66 -20.17 -7.48
C PRO A 235 -7.97 -21.53 -7.57
N GLU A 236 -8.31 -22.46 -6.67
CA GLU A 236 -7.68 -23.77 -6.59
C GLU A 236 -8.74 -24.86 -6.39
N ASN A 237 -8.61 -25.97 -7.11
CA ASN A 237 -9.45 -27.15 -6.90
C ASN A 237 -8.60 -28.35 -6.50
N ARG A 238 -8.52 -28.59 -5.19
CA ARG A 238 -7.69 -29.66 -4.60
C ARG A 238 -8.11 -31.07 -5.00
N THR A 239 -9.32 -31.28 -5.51
CA THR A 239 -9.77 -32.62 -5.97
C THR A 239 -9.14 -33.04 -7.29
N THR A 240 -8.62 -32.09 -8.07
CA THR A 240 -7.99 -32.37 -9.37
C THR A 240 -6.57 -32.94 -9.23
N GLY A 241 -5.97 -32.85 -8.04
CA GLY A 241 -4.56 -33.19 -7.83
C GLY A 241 -3.58 -32.14 -8.38
N TYR A 242 -4.08 -30.95 -8.75
CA TYR A 242 -3.30 -29.75 -9.08
C TYR A 242 -3.40 -28.74 -7.95
N ARG A 243 -2.34 -27.96 -7.78
CA ARG A 243 -2.27 -26.83 -6.83
C ARG A 243 -1.38 -25.75 -7.42
N TRP A 244 -1.53 -24.54 -6.91
CA TRP A 244 -0.56 -23.50 -7.23
C TRP A 244 0.80 -23.84 -6.59
N LEU A 245 1.89 -23.53 -7.27
CA LEU A 245 3.26 -23.73 -6.81
C LEU A 245 4.07 -22.49 -7.18
N SER A 246 4.97 -22.06 -6.30
CA SER A 246 5.96 -21.04 -6.68
C SER A 246 6.97 -21.70 -7.63
N ALA A 247 7.20 -21.10 -8.80
CA ALA A 247 8.07 -21.66 -9.83
C ALA A 247 9.52 -21.85 -9.33
N ASP A 248 9.98 -20.97 -8.45
CA ASP A 248 11.36 -20.97 -7.92
C ASP A 248 11.50 -21.79 -6.63
N LYS A 249 10.41 -22.06 -5.91
CA LYS A 249 10.43 -22.80 -4.63
C LYS A 249 9.81 -24.18 -4.83
N THR A 250 10.66 -25.20 -4.98
CA THR A 250 10.22 -26.60 -4.85
C THR A 250 9.61 -26.83 -3.47
N ASP A 251 8.34 -27.24 -3.42
CA ASP A 251 7.60 -27.44 -2.18
C ASP A 251 8.36 -28.32 -1.16
N PRO A 252 8.53 -27.88 0.11
CA PRO A 252 9.14 -28.70 1.16
C PRO A 252 8.34 -29.97 1.51
N ALA A 253 7.06 -30.11 1.11
CA ALA A 253 6.32 -31.38 1.25
C ALA A 253 6.72 -32.44 0.21
N ARG A 254 7.96 -32.40 -0.27
CA ARG A 254 8.65 -33.41 -1.08
C ARG A 254 8.84 -34.71 -0.28
N ARG A 255 7.75 -35.38 0.09
CA ARG A 255 7.84 -36.80 0.44
C ARG A 255 8.15 -37.53 -0.86
N PRO A 256 9.31 -38.21 -0.99
CA PRO A 256 9.54 -39.06 -2.15
C PRO A 256 8.34 -39.99 -2.28
N ALA A 257 7.83 -40.15 -3.49
CA ALA A 257 6.77 -41.09 -3.78
C ALA A 257 7.14 -42.41 -3.10
N ARG A 258 6.33 -42.85 -2.13
CA ARG A 258 6.59 -44.09 -1.43
C ARG A 258 6.58 -45.16 -2.52
N PRO A 259 7.66 -45.93 -2.72
CA PRO A 259 7.66 -46.98 -3.73
C PRO A 259 6.46 -47.87 -3.47
N ALA A 260 5.78 -48.27 -4.55
CA ALA A 260 4.65 -49.17 -4.45
C ALA A 260 5.05 -50.35 -3.54
N PRO A 261 4.23 -50.75 -2.56
CA PRO A 261 4.56 -51.89 -1.73
C PRO A 261 4.85 -53.08 -2.66
N PRO A 262 5.96 -53.81 -2.44
CA PRO A 262 6.28 -54.95 -3.27
C PRO A 262 5.09 -55.91 -3.28
N SER A 263 4.80 -56.48 -4.45
CA SER A 263 3.83 -57.56 -4.58
C SER A 263 4.12 -58.61 -3.51
N PHE A 264 3.10 -58.97 -2.71
CA PHE A 264 3.20 -60.00 -1.67
C PHE A 264 3.72 -61.31 -2.29
N GLY A 265 5.03 -61.54 -2.17
CA GLY A 265 5.73 -62.75 -2.55
C GLY A 265 6.53 -63.20 -1.33
N GLY A 266 6.21 -64.40 -0.83
CA GLY A 266 6.76 -64.92 0.41
C GLY A 266 8.23 -65.33 0.33
N THR A 267 8.75 -65.57 1.55
CA THR A 267 9.93 -66.34 1.99
C THR A 267 11.34 -65.71 1.96
N GLU A 268 11.76 -65.35 3.18
CA GLU A 268 12.99 -65.68 3.95
C GLU A 268 14.42 -65.31 3.49
N GLY A 269 15.17 -64.76 4.46
CA GLY A 269 16.64 -64.56 4.50
C GLY A 269 17.07 -63.15 4.07
N GLU A 270 17.93 -62.37 4.73
CA GLU A 270 18.94 -62.62 5.77
C GLU A 270 19.40 -61.23 6.27
N LEU A 271 19.77 -61.11 7.56
CA LEU A 271 20.40 -59.92 8.14
C LEU A 271 21.90 -59.93 7.77
N ASP A 272 22.51 -58.79 7.38
CA ASP A 272 23.58 -58.17 8.18
C ASP A 272 24.19 -56.86 7.59
N THR A 273 24.60 -56.01 8.55
CA THR A 273 25.67 -55.00 8.63
C THR A 273 25.80 -53.73 7.78
N ALA A 274 26.05 -52.66 8.54
CA ALA A 274 26.26 -51.26 8.20
C ALA A 274 27.60 -50.96 7.48
N SER A 275 27.61 -49.86 6.71
CA SER A 275 28.75 -48.95 6.68
C SER A 275 28.27 -47.51 6.49
N ASP A 276 28.43 -46.77 7.58
CA ASP A 276 28.38 -45.31 7.68
C ASP A 276 29.45 -44.66 6.80
N ARG A 277 29.10 -43.56 6.11
CA ARG A 277 29.93 -42.37 5.84
C ARG A 277 29.12 -41.38 4.99
N VAL A 278 28.44 -40.45 5.66
CA VAL A 278 27.91 -39.24 5.02
C VAL A 278 28.90 -38.12 5.29
N ASP A 279 29.58 -37.69 4.24
CA ASP A 279 30.38 -36.46 4.23
C ASP A 279 29.45 -35.26 4.48
N ARG A 280 29.55 -34.68 5.68
CA ARG A 280 28.98 -33.36 5.96
C ARG A 280 29.93 -32.30 5.41
N GLN A 281 29.73 -31.94 4.14
CA GLN A 281 30.17 -30.63 3.69
C GLN A 281 29.19 -29.60 4.25
N GLU A 282 29.66 -28.80 5.21
CA GLU A 282 29.04 -27.55 5.61
C GLU A 282 28.91 -26.66 4.36
N LEU A 283 27.70 -26.64 3.79
CA LEU A 283 27.26 -25.61 2.88
C LEU A 283 27.18 -24.31 3.68
N VAL A 284 28.25 -23.53 3.61
CA VAL A 284 28.21 -22.11 3.94
C VAL A 284 27.10 -21.49 3.07
N PRO A 285 26.02 -20.95 3.65
CA PRO A 285 24.98 -20.35 2.84
C PRO A 285 25.59 -19.15 2.11
N ARG A 286 25.68 -19.26 0.78
CA ARG A 286 25.84 -18.09 -0.07
C ARG A 286 24.59 -17.24 0.12
N PRO A 287 24.70 -15.91 0.21
CA PRO A 287 23.51 -15.07 0.23
C PRO A 287 22.77 -15.30 -1.09
N GLU A 288 21.64 -15.99 -1.03
CA GLU A 288 20.69 -16.00 -2.13
C GLU A 288 20.27 -14.55 -2.33
N LEU A 289 20.46 -14.01 -3.54
CA LEU A 289 19.74 -12.80 -3.92
C LEU A 289 18.25 -13.16 -3.76
N GLU A 290 17.56 -12.50 -2.83
CA GLU A 290 16.12 -12.67 -2.68
C GLU A 290 15.46 -12.26 -4.00
N THR A 291 15.01 -13.25 -4.79
CA THR A 291 14.29 -13.02 -6.06
C THR A 291 12.78 -12.95 -5.87
N SER A 292 12.30 -13.16 -4.63
CA SER A 292 10.89 -13.20 -4.28
C SER A 292 10.60 -12.33 -3.06
N LEU A 293 9.43 -11.71 -3.02
CA LEU A 293 8.88 -11.12 -1.80
C LEU A 293 8.73 -12.19 -0.70
N PRO A 294 9.03 -11.85 0.56
CA PRO A 294 8.78 -12.74 1.69
C PRO A 294 7.32 -13.20 1.78
N LEU A 295 7.12 -14.51 1.85
CA LEU A 295 5.82 -15.14 2.07
C LEU A 295 5.51 -15.19 3.57
N VAL A 296 4.49 -14.46 3.99
CA VAL A 296 4.06 -14.35 5.40
C VAL A 296 3.00 -15.38 5.75
N TYR A 297 2.10 -15.66 4.81
CA TYR A 297 0.99 -16.59 4.99
C TYR A 297 0.66 -17.31 3.69
N ASP A 298 0.28 -18.58 3.80
CA ASP A 298 -0.12 -19.45 2.71
C ASP A 298 -1.15 -20.46 3.22
N ASP A 299 -2.38 -20.35 2.75
CA ASP A 299 -3.46 -21.25 3.13
C ASP A 299 -4.48 -21.40 2.02
N PHE A 300 -5.30 -22.46 2.11
CA PHE A 300 -6.40 -22.70 1.20
C PHE A 300 -7.72 -22.72 1.96
N GLN A 301 -8.65 -21.90 1.50
CA GLN A 301 -9.99 -21.86 2.05
C GLN A 301 -10.98 -22.42 1.02
N LEU A 302 -11.78 -23.40 1.45
CA LEU A 302 -12.87 -23.96 0.65
C LEU A 302 -13.92 -22.89 0.36
N SER A 303 -14.45 -22.85 -0.86
CA SER A 303 -15.61 -22.01 -1.16
C SER A 303 -16.83 -22.56 -0.41
N SER A 304 -17.40 -21.79 0.52
CA SER A 304 -18.58 -22.19 1.26
C SER A 304 -19.84 -22.08 0.41
N SER A 305 -20.05 -23.03 -0.51
CA SER A 305 -21.38 -23.29 -1.07
C SER A 305 -22.11 -24.31 -0.19
N ALA A 306 -22.44 -23.95 1.04
CA ALA A 306 -23.37 -24.72 1.86
C ALA A 306 -24.19 -23.77 2.75
N GLY A 307 -25.49 -23.71 2.50
CA GLY A 307 -26.45 -23.14 3.45
C GLY A 307 -26.42 -23.91 4.79
N PRO A 308 -27.03 -23.37 5.85
CA PRO A 308 -26.90 -23.91 7.19
C PRO A 308 -27.75 -25.18 7.34
N ALA A 309 -27.26 -26.33 6.89
CA ALA A 309 -27.68 -27.67 7.29
C ALA A 309 -26.86 -28.76 6.57
N ASP A 310 -25.58 -28.95 6.92
CA ASP A 310 -25.08 -30.31 7.16
C ASP A 310 -23.71 -30.29 7.84
N ALA A 311 -23.57 -31.03 8.93
CA ALA A 311 -22.35 -31.15 9.71
C ALA A 311 -21.45 -32.25 9.12
N GLY A 312 -20.99 -32.03 7.89
CA GLY A 312 -19.91 -32.79 7.26
C GLY A 312 -18.83 -31.81 6.82
N LEU A 313 -17.57 -32.02 7.25
CA LEU A 313 -16.43 -31.32 6.66
C LEU A 313 -16.46 -31.57 5.15
N PRO A 314 -16.46 -30.54 4.28
CA PRO A 314 -16.42 -30.76 2.84
C PRO A 314 -15.08 -31.41 2.49
N VAL A 315 -15.08 -32.72 2.26
CA VAL A 315 -13.91 -33.45 1.80
C VAL A 315 -13.79 -33.21 0.31
N GLY A 316 -12.98 -32.22 -0.06
CA GLY A 316 -12.62 -31.94 -1.45
C GLY A 316 -13.67 -31.09 -2.17
N GLY A 317 -13.33 -29.82 -2.41
CA GLY A 317 -14.12 -28.89 -3.20
C GLY A 317 -13.22 -27.80 -3.78
N GLY A 318 -13.75 -27.03 -4.72
CA GLY A 318 -13.12 -25.80 -5.17
C GLY A 318 -12.97 -24.81 -4.01
N GLY A 319 -11.99 -23.93 -4.10
CA GLY A 319 -11.73 -22.89 -3.13
C GLY A 319 -10.69 -21.92 -3.66
N ASN A 320 -10.14 -21.10 -2.77
CA ASN A 320 -9.06 -20.17 -3.10
C ASN A 320 -7.86 -20.47 -2.22
N ARG A 321 -6.68 -20.53 -2.83
CA ARG A 321 -5.41 -20.40 -2.12
C ARG A 321 -5.11 -18.93 -1.95
N TYR A 322 -4.79 -18.54 -0.72
CA TYR A 322 -4.43 -17.18 -0.37
C TYR A 322 -2.98 -17.12 0.07
N LEU A 323 -2.25 -16.16 -0.49
CA LEU A 323 -0.86 -15.88 -0.15
C LEU A 323 -0.77 -14.45 0.35
N ILE A 324 -0.04 -14.20 1.44
CA ILE A 324 0.30 -12.84 1.87
C ILE A 324 1.79 -12.65 1.63
N LEU A 325 2.11 -11.73 0.73
CA LEU A 325 3.47 -11.32 0.39
C LEU A 325 3.78 -10.00 1.07
N TYR A 326 4.97 -9.86 1.66
CA TYR A 326 5.38 -8.65 2.36
C TYR A 326 6.37 -7.83 1.50
N ALA A 327 6.07 -6.56 1.26
CA ALA A 327 6.92 -5.65 0.52
C ALA A 327 8.10 -5.16 1.40
N GLN A 328 9.10 -6.01 1.61
CA GLN A 328 10.17 -5.76 2.57
C GLN A 328 11.16 -4.66 2.15
N ALA A 329 11.46 -4.56 0.86
CA ALA A 329 12.48 -3.65 0.36
C ALA A 329 12.11 -3.04 -1.01
N PRO A 330 12.54 -1.80 -1.28
CA PRO A 330 12.31 -1.15 -2.57
C PRO A 330 12.95 -1.92 -3.73
N GLY A 331 12.27 -1.94 -4.88
CA GLY A 331 12.75 -2.65 -6.06
C GLY A 331 11.63 -3.12 -6.96
N VAL A 332 12.02 -3.80 -8.05
CA VAL A 332 11.09 -4.53 -8.91
C VAL A 332 11.19 -6.00 -8.55
N TRP A 333 10.04 -6.61 -8.24
CA TRP A 333 9.93 -8.00 -7.83
C TRP A 333 8.98 -8.74 -8.77
N GLU A 334 9.28 -10.00 -9.07
CA GLU A 334 8.43 -10.84 -9.90
C GLU A 334 8.12 -12.14 -9.15
N GLU A 335 6.83 -12.43 -9.01
CA GLU A 335 6.35 -13.69 -8.45
C GLU A 335 5.69 -14.51 -9.54
N HIS A 336 6.10 -15.76 -9.65
CA HIS A 336 5.58 -16.70 -10.63
C HIS A 336 4.94 -17.89 -9.93
N PHE A 337 3.63 -18.04 -10.14
CA PHE A 337 2.84 -19.15 -9.64
C PHE A 337 2.40 -20.03 -10.80
N GLN A 338 2.57 -21.34 -10.66
CA GLN A 338 2.19 -22.34 -11.65
C GLN A 338 1.14 -23.28 -11.07
N TYR A 339 0.05 -23.51 -11.79
CA TYR A 339 -0.96 -24.49 -11.42
C TYR A 339 -0.58 -25.86 -12.00
N ALA A 340 0.14 -26.64 -11.19
CA ALA A 340 0.74 -27.89 -11.63
C ALA A 340 0.43 -29.04 -10.66
N SER A 341 0.57 -30.28 -11.15
CA SER A 341 0.43 -31.44 -10.28
C SER A 341 1.72 -31.68 -9.51
N PRO A 342 1.71 -31.61 -8.17
CA PRO A 342 2.92 -31.84 -7.38
C PRO A 342 3.40 -33.29 -7.42
N PHE A 343 2.56 -34.22 -7.90
CA PHE A 343 2.90 -35.62 -8.11
C PHE A 343 3.46 -35.91 -9.50
N ARG A 344 3.45 -34.92 -10.41
CA ARG A 344 4.00 -35.00 -11.77
C ARG A 344 4.76 -33.69 -12.08
N PRO A 345 5.92 -33.45 -11.45
CA PRO A 345 6.64 -32.18 -11.60
C PRO A 345 7.11 -31.90 -13.03
N ASP A 346 7.30 -32.95 -13.84
CA ASP A 346 7.72 -32.83 -15.24
C ASP A 346 6.54 -32.57 -16.20
N SER A 347 5.30 -32.59 -15.71
CA SER A 347 4.14 -32.23 -16.55
C SER A 347 4.03 -30.71 -16.69
N GLU A 348 3.69 -30.26 -17.88
CA GLU A 348 3.41 -28.84 -18.15
C GLU A 348 2.32 -28.31 -17.19
N PRO A 349 2.51 -27.13 -16.58
CA PRO A 349 1.47 -26.48 -15.80
C PRO A 349 0.21 -26.28 -16.63
N ILE A 350 -0.95 -26.40 -15.99
CA ILE A 350 -2.25 -26.14 -16.64
C ILE A 350 -2.52 -24.64 -16.73
N ASP A 351 -1.94 -23.86 -15.82
CA ASP A 351 -2.11 -22.42 -15.75
C ASP A 351 -0.86 -21.76 -15.12
N ASP A 352 -0.63 -20.48 -15.43
CA ASP A 352 0.43 -19.68 -14.84
C ASP A 352 -0.01 -18.24 -14.55
N VAL A 353 0.39 -17.74 -13.38
CA VAL A 353 0.14 -16.37 -12.94
C VAL A 353 1.47 -15.72 -12.63
N ARG A 354 1.72 -14.58 -13.27
CA ARG A 354 2.90 -13.76 -13.04
C ARG A 354 2.48 -12.43 -12.47
N LEU A 355 3.01 -12.09 -11.30
CA LEU A 355 2.76 -10.82 -10.63
C LEU A 355 4.06 -10.02 -10.61
N ARG A 356 3.99 -8.79 -11.08
CA ARG A 356 5.10 -7.85 -11.05
C ARG A 356 4.79 -6.75 -10.04
N PHE A 357 5.70 -6.52 -9.11
CA PHE A 357 5.56 -5.51 -8.05
C PHE A 357 6.65 -4.45 -8.19
N ALA A 358 6.24 -3.19 -8.22
CA ALA A 358 7.13 -2.05 -8.09
C ALA A 358 7.04 -1.53 -6.64
N VAL A 359 7.96 -1.99 -5.78
CA VAL A 359 8.01 -1.58 -4.36
C VAL A 359 8.73 -0.24 -4.26
N ARG A 360 8.01 0.81 -3.89
CA ARG A 360 8.53 2.16 -3.67
C ARG A 360 9.07 2.30 -2.25
N PRO A 361 10.16 3.06 -2.04
CA PRO A 361 10.63 3.38 -0.70
C PRO A 361 9.63 4.28 0.04
N LYS A 362 9.76 4.35 1.37
CA LYS A 362 8.99 5.32 2.17
C LYS A 362 9.30 6.75 1.71
N PRO A 363 8.34 7.70 1.78
CA PRO A 363 8.50 9.03 1.17
C PRO A 363 9.72 9.83 1.65
N ALA A 364 10.04 9.79 2.95
CA ALA A 364 11.23 10.46 3.49
C ALA A 364 12.54 9.90 2.90
N VAL A 365 12.56 8.60 2.60
CA VAL A 365 13.71 7.94 1.94
C VAL A 365 13.72 8.29 0.45
N GLU A 366 12.57 8.25 -0.22
CA GLU A 366 12.43 8.61 -1.63
C GLU A 366 12.89 10.05 -1.88
N THR A 367 12.42 11.00 -1.08
CA THR A 367 12.78 12.43 -1.19
C THR A 367 14.29 12.62 -1.02
N ARG A 368 14.88 11.97 0.00
CA ARG A 368 16.33 12.01 0.22
C ARG A 368 17.11 11.44 -0.95
N GLN A 369 16.63 10.35 -1.55
CA GLN A 369 17.26 9.73 -2.73
C GLN A 369 17.21 10.67 -3.94
N ARG A 370 16.04 11.28 -4.22
CA ARG A 370 15.90 12.27 -5.30
C ARG A 370 16.89 13.42 -5.12
N TRP A 371 16.98 13.98 -3.92
CA TRP A 371 17.93 15.06 -3.61
C TRP A 371 19.39 14.66 -3.79
N LEU A 372 19.77 13.46 -3.35
CA LEU A 372 21.13 12.93 -3.56
C LEU A 372 21.45 12.72 -5.04
N ASP A 373 20.47 12.27 -5.83
CA ASP A 373 20.65 12.06 -7.26
C ASP A 373 20.72 13.38 -8.04
N GLU A 374 19.96 14.39 -7.63
CA GLU A 374 20.10 15.77 -8.14
C GLU A 374 21.47 16.36 -7.79
N PHE A 375 21.93 16.21 -6.55
CA PHE A 375 23.25 16.66 -6.12
C PHE A 375 24.38 15.98 -6.93
N LYS A 376 24.27 14.68 -7.20
CA LYS A 376 25.22 13.94 -8.05
C LYS A 376 25.19 14.36 -9.52
N ARG A 377 24.06 14.91 -9.99
CA ARG A 377 23.89 15.40 -11.37
C ARG A 377 24.28 16.87 -11.52
N ALA A 378 24.36 17.62 -10.43
CA ALA A 378 24.90 18.97 -10.45
C ALA A 378 26.38 18.92 -10.87
N PRO A 379 26.81 19.68 -11.89
CA PRO A 379 28.22 19.74 -12.25
C PRO A 379 29.00 20.25 -11.04
N ASP A 380 30.14 19.61 -10.75
CA ASP A 380 31.03 19.97 -9.64
C ASP A 380 31.17 21.49 -9.54
N PHE A 381 30.72 22.08 -8.44
CA PHE A 381 31.15 23.42 -8.03
C PHE A 381 32.61 23.32 -7.56
N ASN A 382 33.51 23.09 -8.51
CA ASN A 382 34.94 23.32 -8.37
C ASN A 382 35.26 24.59 -9.17
N ASP A 383 35.20 25.72 -8.50
CA ASP A 383 36.09 26.86 -8.71
C ASP A 383 36.11 27.77 -7.46
#